data_AF-A0A7V4M0W3-F1
#
_entry.id   AF-A0A7V4M0W3-F1
#
_cell.length_a   1.000
_cell.length_b   1.000
_cell.length_c   1.000
_cell.angle_alpha   90.00
_cell.angle_beta   90.00
_cell.angle_gamma   90.00
#
_symmetry.space_group_name_H-M   'P 1'
#
loop_
_entity.id
_entity.type
_entity.pdbx_description
1 polymer ?
#
loop_
_entity_poly.entity_id
_entity_poly.type
_entity_poly.pdbx_seq_one_letter_code
_entity_poly.pdbx_strand_id
1 'polypeptide(L)' 'MVKKLCSVGCIGCGLCAKIVGNQGIRMEGPLAVVDYGVQLENDEVTARCPQHSIASRPGRRQA' A
#
# COMPACT_ATOMS: atom_id res chain seq x y z
N MET A 1 -11.02 -13.23 3.08
CA MET A 1 -9.59 -13.15 2.69
C MET A 1 -9.53 -12.81 1.22
N VAL A 2 -8.88 -11.70 0.87
CA VAL A 2 -8.82 -11.19 -0.52
C VAL A 2 -8.20 -12.21 -1.48
N LYS A 3 -7.25 -13.04 -1.01
CA LYS A 3 -6.62 -14.13 -1.77
C LYS A 3 -7.59 -15.14 -2.41
N LYS A 4 -8.83 -15.30 -1.91
CA LYS A 4 -9.82 -16.21 -2.52
C LYS A 4 -10.39 -15.66 -3.84
N LEU A 5 -10.38 -14.34 -4.02
CA LEU A 5 -10.92 -13.66 -5.20
C LEU A 5 -9.86 -12.91 -6.01
N CYS A 6 -8.76 -12.50 -5.37
CA CYS A 6 -7.72 -11.69 -6.00
C CYS A 6 -6.34 -12.21 -5.59
N SER A 7 -5.61 -12.77 -6.56
CA SER A 7 -4.28 -13.35 -6.37
C SER A 7 -3.24 -12.31 -5.89
N VAL A 8 -3.43 -11.05 -6.26
CA VAL A 8 -2.51 -9.94 -6.00
C VAL A 8 -3.01 -8.94 -4.95
N GLY A 9 -4.16 -9.19 -4.33
CA GLY A 9 -4.77 -8.22 -3.41
C GLY A 9 -4.15 -8.23 -2.02
N CYS A 10 -4.08 -7.07 -1.37
CA CYS A 10 -3.48 -6.88 -0.04
C CYS A 10 -3.87 -7.97 0.97
N ILE A 11 -2.87 -8.59 1.59
CA ILE A 11 -3.01 -9.58 2.67
C ILE A 11 -2.91 -8.99 4.07
N GLY A 12 -2.71 -7.67 4.20
CA GLY A 12 -2.60 -7.02 5.49
C GLY A 12 -1.31 -7.35 6.25
N CYS A 13 -0.18 -7.55 5.56
CA CYS A 13 1.09 -7.92 6.19
C CYS A 13 1.72 -6.81 7.07
N GLY A 14 1.25 -5.56 6.98
CA GLY A 14 1.76 -4.44 7.77
C GLY A 14 3.16 -3.93 7.41
N LEU A 15 3.86 -4.57 6.48
CA LEU A 15 5.20 -4.17 6.03
C LEU A 15 5.21 -2.75 5.45
N CYS A 16 4.17 -2.39 4.68
CA CYS A 16 4.02 -1.05 4.11
C CYS A 16 4.00 0.03 5.21
N ALA A 17 3.15 -0.11 6.22
CA ALA A 17 3.05 0.82 7.35
C ALA A 17 4.37 0.93 8.14
N LYS A 18 5.12 -0.16 8.28
CA LYS A 18 6.43 -0.16 8.94
C LYS A 18 7.51 0.57 8.14
N ILE A 19 7.53 0.41 6.82
CA ILE A 19 8.49 1.09 5.92
C ILE A 19 8.26 2.61 5.96
N VAL A 20 6.99 3.02 5.94
CA VAL A 20 6.63 4.45 5.92
C VAL A 20 6.50 5.04 7.33
N GLY A 21 6.74 4.27 8.39
CA GLY A 21 6.65 4.74 9.77
C GLY A 21 5.28 5.34 10.13
N ASN A 22 4.18 4.76 9.65
CA ASN A 22 2.81 5.28 9.76
C ASN A 22 2.57 6.67 9.11
N GLN A 23 3.51 7.16 8.30
CA GLN A 23 3.31 8.36 7.48
C GLN A 23 2.71 7.91 6.14
N GLY A 24 1.46 8.29 5.85
CA GLY A 24 0.82 7.98 4.57
C GLY A 24 0.21 6.58 4.40
N ILE A 25 0.64 5.55 5.14
CA ILE A 25 -0.05 4.23 5.16
C ILE A 25 -0.24 3.79 6.61
N ARG A 26 -1.50 3.53 6.98
CA ARG A 26 -1.88 3.04 8.31
C ARG A 26 -2.55 1.68 8.17
N MET A 27 -2.35 0.82 9.16
CA MET A 27 -3.06 -0.46 9.23
C MET A 27 -4.32 -0.30 10.08
N GLU A 28 -5.48 -0.58 9.49
CA GLU A 28 -6.75 -0.67 10.19
C GLU A 28 -7.19 -2.14 10.18
N GLY A 29 -6.77 -2.87 11.22
CA GLY A 29 -6.96 -4.33 11.28
C GLY A 29 -6.25 -5.06 10.13
N PRO A 30 -6.93 -5.95 9.37
CA PRO A 30 -6.34 -6.65 8.24
C PRO A 30 -6.27 -5.81 6.94
N LEU A 31 -6.66 -4.53 6.97
CA LEU A 31 -6.70 -3.65 5.80
C LEU A 31 -5.66 -2.53 5.92
N ALA A 32 -4.89 -2.31 4.85
CA ALA A 32 -4.00 -1.17 4.73
C ALA A 32 -4.78 0.03 4.18
N VAL A 33 -4.83 1.12 4.95
CA VAL A 33 -5.46 2.39 4.60
C VAL A 33 -4.37 3.38 4.17
N VAL A 34 -4.48 3.90 2.96
CA VAL A 34 -3.55 4.88 2.40
C VAL A 34 -4.11 6.29 2.63
N ASP A 35 -3.32 7.14 3.28
CA ASP A 35 -3.58 8.57 3.46
C ASP A 35 -2.92 9.34 2.30
N TYR A 36 -3.73 9.72 1.34
CA TYR A 36 -3.30 10.46 0.15
C TYR A 36 -2.96 11.93 0.41
N GLY A 37 -3.17 12.43 1.64
CA GLY A 37 -2.75 13.78 2.04
C GLY A 37 -1.25 13.89 2.29
N VAL A 38 -0.57 12.77 2.49
CA VAL A 38 0.88 12.69 2.68
C VAL A 38 1.50 12.16 1.40
N GLN A 39 2.41 12.94 0.80
CA GLN A 39 3.22 12.43 -0.31
C GLN A 39 4.18 11.38 0.21
N LEU A 40 4.11 10.20 -0.40
CA LEU A 40 5.02 9.10 -0.17
C LEU A 40 5.98 9.06 -1.36
N GLU A 41 7.14 9.69 -1.26
CA GLU A 41 8.25 9.51 -2.21
C GLU A 41 8.96 8.14 -2.08
N ASN A 42 8.39 7.22 -1.30
CA ASN A 42 9.05 5.99 -0.91
C ASN A 42 8.63 4.81 -1.80
N ASP A 43 9.27 4.68 -2.97
CA ASP A 43 9.07 3.55 -3.89
C ASP A 43 9.49 2.19 -3.29
N GLU A 44 10.18 2.17 -2.14
CA GLU A 44 10.54 0.91 -1.44
C GLU A 44 9.31 0.12 -1.00
N VAL A 45 8.18 0.79 -0.74
CA VAL A 45 6.94 0.14 -0.34
C VAL A 45 6.41 -0.77 -1.45
N THR A 46 6.55 -0.33 -2.71
CA THR A 46 6.17 -1.08 -3.90
C THR A 46 7.05 -2.31 -4.10
N ALA A 47 8.36 -2.17 -3.86
CA ALA A 47 9.34 -3.25 -4.02
C ALA A 47 9.24 -4.31 -2.91
N ARG A 48 8.99 -3.88 -1.66
CA ARG A 48 8.91 -4.78 -0.50
C ARG A 48 7.54 -5.40 -0.29
N CYS A 49 6.50 -4.95 -1.01
CA CYS A 49 5.20 -5.58 -0.95
C CYS A 49 5.29 -6.98 -1.61
N PRO A 50 5.13 -8.09 -0.86
CA PRO A 50 5.29 -9.44 -1.42
C PRO A 50 4.23 -9.80 -2.46
N GLN A 51 3.17 -9.00 -2.57
CA GLN A 51 2.11 -9.16 -3.54
C GLN A 51 2.15 -8.12 -4.66
N HIS A 52 3.07 -7.15 -4.58
CA HIS A 52 3.12 -6.00 -5.50
C HIS A 52 1.75 -5.34 -5.72
N SER A 53 0.93 -5.30 -4.66
CA SER A 53 -0.44 -4.78 -4.69
C SER A 53 -0.51 -3.24 -4.67
N ILE A 54 0.63 -2.60 -4.37
CA ILE A 54 0.77 -1.16 -4.23
C ILE A 54 1.42 -0.64 -5.51
N ALA A 55 0.82 0.36 -6.13
CA ALA A 55 1.35 1.00 -7.33
C ALA A 55 1.55 2.50 -7.08
N SER A 56 2.79 2.98 -7.28
CA SER A 56 3.08 4.41 -7.33
C SER A 56 2.48 4.98 -8.62
N ARG A 57 1.63 6.00 -8.49
CA ARG A 57 1.11 6.74 -9.63
C ARG A 57 1.61 8.18 -9.51
N PRO A 58 2.38 8.69 -10.50
CA PRO A 58 2.67 10.11 -10.55
C PRO A 58 1.33 10.85 -10.66
N GLY A 59 1.13 11.86 -9.82
CA GLY A 59 -0.13 12.58 -9.61
C GLY A 59 -0.72 13.20 -10.88
N ARG A 60 -1.35 12.37 -11.71
CA ARG A 60 -2.23 12.76 -12.79
C ARG A 60 -3.49 11.92 -12.64
N ARG A 61 -4.61 12.59 -12.33
CA ARG A 61 -5.94 12.05 -12.62
C ARG A 61 -5.89 11.60 -14.07
N GLN A 62 -5.87 10.28 -14.30
CA GLN A 62 -6.01 9.76 -15.65
C GLN A 62 -7.49 9.93 -15.98
N ALA A 63 -7.73 10.86 -16.91
CA ALA A 63 -9.01 11.10 -17.57
C ALA A 63 -9.47 9.88 -18.36
#